data_AF-A0A2V8DWK4-F1
#
_entry.id   AF-A0A2V8DWK4-F1
#
_cell.length_a   1.000
_cell.length_b   1.000
_cell.length_c   1.000
_cell.angle_alpha   90.00
_cell.angle_beta   90.00
_cell.angle_gamma   90.00
#
_symmetry.space_group_name_H-M   'P 1'
#
loop_
_entity.id
_entity.type
_entity.pdbx_description
1 polymer ?
#
loop_
_entity_poly.entity_id
_entity_poly.type
_entity_poly.pdbx_seq_one_letter_code
_entity_poly.pdbx_strand_id
1 'polypeptide(L)'
;MNFAHLHLLLNHFPVIGTIIGLGLFFLGLSEEHHHMRRAGLILFAVLAFITIPVFISGVGAQVMLRKAGISNALIQRHEGAAMLALTFMEMTGAVALVGLWQSSRMSRPARWNIAAVLLLSVVTVGLMARTGNTGGDLRHPEIGGLQEPTGMEGTLGSFVHTFEPEPDKISNLMVFTKWTTAFLMDLHFIGLVLIVGTIGIYNIRILGIAKQMPIAPLHRLLPWGLIGLGINVATGMAAFVGAPEDYTFNAVLWLKIVALGLLGLNAAVFYLTGLFNHVERLGPWDEAPMSARVVAMTSLVLWCAVITFGRYIQVFQHSIPRVSN
;
A
#
# COMPACT_ATOMS: atom_id res chain seq x y z
N MET A 1 10.77 17.01 12.15
CA MET A 1 9.34 17.06 11.75
C MET A 1 8.59 16.08 12.64
N ASN A 2 7.48 16.47 13.27
CA ASN A 2 6.70 15.56 14.11
C ASN A 2 5.68 14.75 13.27
N PHE A 3 5.11 13.68 13.83
CA PHE A 3 4.18 12.80 13.09
C PHE A 3 2.88 13.49 12.68
N ALA A 4 2.34 14.38 13.51
CA ALA A 4 1.18 15.20 13.15
C ALA A 4 1.44 16.03 11.90
N HIS A 5 2.58 16.71 11.81
CA HIS A 5 2.95 17.48 10.64
C HIS A 5 3.16 16.59 9.40
N LEU A 6 3.80 15.43 9.56
CA LEU A 6 3.97 14.46 8.47
C LEU A 6 2.62 13.96 7.95
N HIS A 7 1.70 13.60 8.84
CA HIS A 7 0.37 13.13 8.46
C HIS A 7 -0.42 14.20 7.70
N LEU A 8 -0.41 15.44 8.18
CA LEU A 8 -1.10 16.55 7.52
C LEU A 8 -0.46 16.95 6.18
N LEU A 9 0.85 16.74 6.03
CA LEU A 9 1.52 16.94 4.74
C LEU A 9 1.10 15.86 3.73
N LEU A 10 1.01 14.61 4.17
CA LEU A 10 0.79 13.47 3.28
C LEU A 10 -0.70 13.17 3.00
N ASN A 11 -1.62 13.49 3.91
CA ASN A 11 -3.03 13.07 3.82
C ASN A 11 -3.78 13.62 2.59
N HIS A 12 -3.35 14.75 2.03
CA HIS A 12 -3.94 15.33 0.83
C HIS A 12 -3.69 14.45 -0.40
N PHE A 13 -2.58 13.69 -0.44
CA PHE A 13 -2.24 12.87 -1.62
C PHE A 13 -3.26 11.75 -1.85
N PRO A 14 -3.62 10.88 -0.88
CA PRO A 14 -4.67 9.88 -1.09
C PRO A 14 -6.04 10.50 -1.39
N VAL A 15 -6.45 11.54 -0.65
CA VAL A 15 -7.80 12.12 -0.80
C VAL A 15 -7.98 12.75 -2.18
N ILE A 16 -7.08 13.65 -2.59
CA ILE A 16 -7.18 14.32 -3.88
C ILE A 16 -6.81 13.35 -5.01
N GLY A 17 -5.78 12.54 -4.79
CA GLY A 17 -5.27 11.60 -5.77
C GLY A 17 -6.31 10.55 -6.17
N THR A 18 -7.12 10.05 -5.25
CA THR A 18 -8.16 9.05 -5.57
C THR A 18 -9.27 9.65 -6.44
N ILE A 19 -9.64 10.91 -6.21
CA ILE A 19 -10.59 11.65 -7.06
C ILE A 19 -10.01 11.82 -8.47
N ILE A 20 -8.74 12.25 -8.58
CA ILE A 20 -8.05 12.39 -9.87
C ILE A 20 -7.96 11.02 -10.57
N GLY A 21 -7.56 9.97 -9.84
CA GLY A 21 -7.44 8.61 -10.36
C GLY A 21 -8.75 8.07 -10.91
N LEU A 22 -9.86 8.30 -10.20
CA LEU A 22 -11.20 7.94 -10.66
C LEU A 22 -11.56 8.70 -11.94
N GLY A 23 -11.29 10.02 -12.00
CA GLY A 23 -11.52 10.82 -13.19
C GLY A 23 -10.73 10.34 -14.41
N LEU A 24 -9.42 10.09 -14.25
CA LEU A 24 -8.56 9.54 -15.31
C LEU A 24 -9.05 8.16 -15.75
N PHE A 25 -9.38 7.28 -14.81
CA PHE A 25 -9.83 5.93 -15.13
C PHE A 25 -11.19 5.92 -15.84
N PHE A 26 -12.11 6.78 -15.43
CA PHE A 26 -13.42 6.97 -16.06
C PHE A 26 -13.30 7.48 -17.50
N LEU A 27 -12.48 8.52 -17.72
CA LEU A 27 -12.17 9.02 -19.08
C LEU A 27 -11.46 7.96 -19.94
N GLY A 28 -10.71 7.06 -19.28
CA GLY A 28 -10.03 5.92 -19.91
C GLY A 28 -10.90 4.70 -20.20
N LEU A 29 -12.22 4.74 -19.94
CA LEU A 29 -13.12 3.62 -20.25
C LEU A 29 -13.33 3.46 -21.77
N SER A 30 -13.21 4.54 -22.54
CA SER A 30 -13.28 4.52 -24.00
C SER A 30 -12.08 3.79 -24.62
N GLU A 31 -12.30 3.01 -25.68
CA GLU A 31 -11.21 2.25 -26.34
C GLU A 31 -10.10 3.16 -26.91
N GLU A 32 -10.41 4.41 -27.21
CA GLU A 32 -9.48 5.40 -27.77
C GLU A 32 -8.46 5.93 -26.76
N HIS A 33 -8.77 5.92 -25.45
CA HIS A 33 -7.98 6.60 -24.41
C HIS A 33 -7.18 5.64 -23.53
N HIS A 34 -6.53 4.65 -24.14
CA HIS A 34 -5.73 3.64 -23.45
C HIS A 34 -4.63 4.22 -22.53
N HIS A 35 -4.03 5.36 -22.90
CA HIS A 35 -3.05 6.07 -22.05
C HIS A 35 -3.68 6.59 -20.76
N MET A 36 -4.89 7.14 -20.83
CA MET A 36 -5.60 7.69 -19.67
C MET A 36 -5.97 6.59 -18.68
N ARG A 37 -6.44 5.46 -19.18
CA ARG A 37 -6.71 4.27 -18.37
C ARG A 37 -5.46 3.78 -17.65
N ARG A 38 -4.34 3.68 -18.37
CA ARG A 38 -3.06 3.24 -17.80
C ARG A 38 -2.57 4.22 -16.74
N ALA A 39 -2.72 5.53 -16.98
CA ALA A 39 -2.39 6.56 -16.00
C ALA A 39 -3.22 6.42 -14.71
N GLY A 40 -4.54 6.21 -14.83
CA GLY A 40 -5.42 5.96 -13.67
C GLY A 40 -5.00 4.72 -12.86
N LEU A 41 -4.68 3.60 -13.53
CA LEU A 41 -4.20 2.40 -12.86
C LEU A 41 -2.86 2.60 -12.14
N ILE A 42 -1.90 3.30 -12.78
CA ILE A 42 -0.61 3.65 -12.15
C ILE A 42 -0.85 4.52 -10.93
N LEU A 43 -1.73 5.52 -11.05
CA LEU A 43 -2.04 6.43 -9.96
C LEU A 43 -2.65 5.68 -8.77
N PHE A 44 -3.61 4.77 -8.98
CA PHE A 44 -4.15 3.96 -7.88
C PHE A 44 -3.10 3.07 -7.20
N ALA A 45 -2.18 2.47 -7.96
CA ALA A 45 -1.10 1.68 -7.38
C ALA A 45 -0.13 2.54 -6.53
N VAL A 46 0.19 3.74 -6.99
CA VAL A 46 1.02 4.70 -6.24
C VAL A 46 0.31 5.19 -4.99
N LEU A 47 -0.99 5.49 -5.08
CA LEU A 47 -1.78 5.97 -3.95
C LEU A 47 -1.97 4.91 -2.88
N ALA A 48 -2.11 3.63 -3.23
CA ALA A 48 -2.09 2.53 -2.26
C ALA A 48 -0.80 2.58 -1.44
N PHE A 49 0.35 2.57 -2.12
CA PHE A 49 1.64 2.67 -1.44
C PHE A 49 1.79 3.92 -0.56
N ILE A 50 1.36 5.11 -1.02
CA ILE A 50 1.44 6.36 -0.24
C ILE A 50 0.49 6.36 0.95
N THR A 51 -0.65 5.67 0.88
CA THR A 51 -1.63 5.64 1.97
C THR A 51 -1.10 4.91 3.21
N ILE A 52 -0.19 3.94 3.04
CA ILE A 52 0.47 3.24 4.15
C ILE A 52 1.23 4.20 5.10
N PRO A 53 2.23 5.00 4.65
CA PRO A 53 2.90 5.96 5.52
C PRO A 53 1.98 7.08 6.01
N VAL A 54 0.92 7.44 5.27
CA VAL A 54 -0.12 8.38 5.76
C VAL A 54 -0.82 7.79 6.99
N PHE A 55 -1.21 6.53 6.93
CA PHE A 55 -1.86 5.83 8.04
C PHE A 55 -0.93 5.71 9.25
N ILE A 56 0.32 5.25 9.03
CA ILE A 56 1.31 5.09 10.10
C ILE A 56 1.62 6.43 10.78
N SER A 57 1.78 7.51 10.00
CA SER A 57 2.00 8.85 10.58
C SER A 57 0.75 9.38 11.30
N GLY A 58 -0.45 8.99 10.89
CA GLY A 58 -1.71 9.30 11.58
C GLY A 58 -1.78 8.68 12.97
N VAL A 59 -1.45 7.39 13.09
CA VAL A 59 -1.31 6.69 14.38
C VAL A 59 -0.29 7.38 15.29
N GLY A 60 0.86 7.80 14.75
CA GLY A 60 1.86 8.57 15.50
C GLY A 60 1.34 9.94 15.97
N ALA A 61 0.44 10.57 15.22
CA ALA A 61 -0.18 11.83 15.58
C ALA A 61 -1.18 11.67 16.75
N GLN A 62 -1.83 10.51 16.89
CA GLN A 62 -2.80 10.25 17.97
C GLN A 62 -2.18 10.42 19.35
N VAL A 63 -0.94 9.97 19.55
CA VAL A 63 -0.22 10.14 20.83
C VAL A 63 -0.10 11.62 21.21
N MET A 64 0.08 12.49 20.21
CA MET A 64 0.15 13.94 20.44
C MET A 64 -1.23 14.54 20.73
N LEU A 65 -2.27 14.08 20.01
CA LEU A 65 -3.65 14.53 20.22
C LEU A 65 -4.19 14.12 21.60
N ARG A 66 -3.88 12.90 22.06
CA ARG A 66 -4.21 12.43 23.42
C ARG A 66 -3.61 13.34 24.49
N LYS A 67 -2.33 13.72 24.33
CA LYS A 67 -1.66 14.67 25.23
C LYS A 67 -2.27 16.07 25.19
N ALA A 68 -2.87 16.47 24.07
CA ALA A 68 -3.58 17.73 23.91
C ALA A 68 -5.02 17.71 24.48
N GLY A 69 -5.47 16.59 25.06
CA GLY A 69 -6.80 16.47 25.68
C GLY A 69 -7.95 16.25 24.70
N ILE A 70 -7.67 15.89 23.43
CA ILE A 70 -8.72 15.54 22.46
C ILE A 70 -9.40 14.22 22.85
N SER A 71 -10.72 14.16 22.72
CA SER A 71 -11.53 12.98 23.07
C SER A 71 -11.06 11.71 22.36
N ASN A 72 -10.84 10.64 23.13
CA ASN A 72 -10.49 9.32 22.58
C ASN A 72 -11.55 8.79 21.61
N ALA A 73 -12.83 9.10 21.82
CA ALA A 73 -13.90 8.67 20.93
C ALA A 73 -13.78 9.29 19.52
N LEU A 74 -13.37 10.56 19.43
CA LEU A 74 -13.13 11.22 18.15
C LEU A 74 -11.91 10.63 17.43
N ILE A 75 -10.85 10.33 18.20
CA ILE A 75 -9.64 9.70 17.67
C ILE A 75 -9.96 8.30 17.11
N GLN A 76 -10.68 7.48 17.87
CA GLN A 76 -11.07 6.13 17.46
C GLN A 76 -12.01 6.14 16.24
N ARG A 77 -12.95 7.09 16.15
CA ARG A 77 -13.81 7.25 14.97
C ARG A 77 -13.00 7.57 13.71
N HIS A 78 -12.06 8.50 13.80
CA HIS A 78 -11.18 8.82 12.66
C HIS A 78 -10.29 7.63 12.28
N GLU A 79 -9.76 6.90 13.27
CA GLU A 79 -8.94 5.71 13.03
C GLU A 79 -9.72 4.59 12.35
N GLY A 80 -10.92 4.25 12.83
CA GLY A 80 -11.77 3.23 12.21
C GLY A 80 -12.13 3.57 10.76
N ALA A 81 -12.48 4.83 10.50
CA ALA A 81 -12.69 5.33 9.15
C ALA A 81 -11.42 5.20 8.28
N ALA A 82 -10.26 5.55 8.82
CA ALA A 82 -8.98 5.47 8.12
C ALA A 82 -8.56 4.02 7.82
N MET A 83 -8.84 3.07 8.72
CA MET A 83 -8.58 1.64 8.50
C MET A 83 -9.43 1.06 7.37
N LEU A 84 -10.72 1.41 7.34
CA LEU A 84 -11.62 0.99 6.27
C LEU A 84 -11.19 1.60 4.92
N ALA A 85 -10.88 2.90 4.89
CA ALA A 85 -10.39 3.59 3.70
C ALA A 85 -9.07 3.00 3.19
N LEU A 86 -8.11 2.72 4.09
CA LEU A 86 -6.85 2.05 3.76
C LEU A 86 -7.10 0.69 3.12
N THR A 87 -7.98 -0.13 3.71
CA THR A 87 -8.28 -1.48 3.21
C THR A 87 -8.80 -1.43 1.77
N PHE A 88 -9.75 -0.54 1.48
CA PHE A 88 -10.27 -0.37 0.12
C PHE A 88 -9.26 0.25 -0.85
N MET A 89 -8.39 1.15 -0.37
CA MET A 89 -7.32 1.70 -1.19
C MET A 89 -6.29 0.64 -1.57
N GLU A 90 -5.88 -0.23 -0.64
CA GLU A 90 -4.98 -1.36 -0.92
C GLU A 90 -5.62 -2.36 -1.88
N MET A 91 -6.90 -2.69 -1.72
CA MET A 91 -7.64 -3.53 -2.67
C MET A 91 -7.69 -2.91 -4.07
N THR A 92 -8.00 -1.61 -4.17
CA THR A 92 -8.03 -0.87 -5.44
C THR A 92 -6.65 -0.88 -6.11
N GLY A 93 -5.59 -0.61 -5.35
CA GLY A 93 -4.20 -0.66 -5.83
C GLY A 93 -3.79 -2.05 -6.30
N ALA A 94 -4.15 -3.10 -5.56
CA ALA A 94 -3.85 -4.49 -5.94
C ALA A 94 -4.53 -4.90 -7.25
N VAL A 95 -5.82 -4.61 -7.39
CA VAL A 95 -6.56 -4.89 -8.64
C VAL A 95 -6.04 -4.01 -9.79
N ALA A 96 -5.60 -2.78 -9.51
CA ALA A 96 -4.97 -1.91 -10.49
C ALA A 96 -3.62 -2.45 -10.99
N LEU A 97 -2.78 -3.00 -10.10
CA LEU A 97 -1.54 -3.67 -10.48
C LEU A 97 -1.79 -4.89 -11.38
N VAL A 98 -2.84 -5.67 -11.09
CA VAL A 98 -3.27 -6.78 -11.99
C VAL A 98 -3.71 -6.22 -13.34
N GLY A 99 -4.45 -5.11 -13.37
CA GLY A 99 -4.85 -4.44 -14.60
C GLY A 99 -3.65 -3.94 -15.43
N LEU A 100 -2.63 -3.38 -14.78
CA LEU A 100 -1.39 -2.97 -15.43
C LEU A 100 -0.65 -4.16 -16.04
N TRP A 101 -0.53 -5.26 -15.31
CA TRP A 101 0.07 -6.49 -15.81
C TRP A 101 -0.71 -7.09 -16.99
N GLN A 102 -2.05 -7.08 -16.95
CA GLN A 102 -2.86 -7.52 -18.09
C GLN A 102 -2.67 -6.61 -19.31
N SER A 103 -2.59 -5.30 -19.10
CA SER A 103 -2.44 -4.31 -20.17
C SER A 103 -1.13 -4.39 -20.93
N SER A 104 -0.07 -4.95 -20.32
CA SER A 104 1.20 -5.18 -21.01
C SER A 104 1.21 -6.45 -21.88
N ARG A 105 0.19 -7.32 -21.76
CA ARG A 105 0.16 -8.63 -22.43
C ARG A 105 -1.03 -8.83 -23.36
N MET A 106 -2.17 -8.23 -23.05
CA MET A 106 -3.41 -8.38 -23.80
C MET A 106 -3.73 -7.10 -24.56
N SER A 107 -4.15 -7.22 -25.82
CA SER A 107 -4.61 -6.08 -26.62
C SER A 107 -5.83 -5.37 -26.02
N ARG A 108 -6.63 -6.10 -25.21
CA ARG A 108 -7.77 -5.57 -24.45
C ARG A 108 -7.72 -6.09 -23.01
N PRO A 109 -7.87 -5.23 -21.98
CA PRO A 109 -7.93 -5.68 -20.60
C PRO A 109 -9.23 -6.44 -20.32
N ALA A 110 -9.18 -7.32 -19.32
CA ALA A 110 -10.33 -8.14 -18.98
C ALA A 110 -11.48 -7.26 -18.44
N ARG A 111 -12.70 -7.47 -18.95
CA ARG A 111 -13.89 -6.69 -18.56
C ARG A 111 -14.13 -6.71 -17.05
N TRP A 112 -13.88 -7.86 -16.41
CA TRP A 112 -14.01 -8.00 -14.95
C TRP A 112 -13.04 -7.06 -14.20
N ASN A 113 -11.81 -6.88 -14.70
CA ASN A 113 -10.82 -6.04 -14.03
C ASN A 113 -11.21 -4.57 -14.11
N ILE A 114 -11.67 -4.11 -15.28
CA ILE A 114 -12.18 -2.75 -15.46
C ILE A 114 -13.33 -2.48 -14.49
N ALA A 115 -14.32 -3.38 -14.45
CA ALA A 115 -15.48 -3.25 -13.57
C ALA A 115 -15.06 -3.24 -12.08
N ALA A 116 -14.13 -4.13 -11.69
CA ALA A 116 -13.63 -4.22 -10.33
C ALA A 116 -12.89 -2.95 -9.90
N VAL A 117 -11.97 -2.42 -10.72
CA VAL A 117 -11.26 -1.16 -10.42
C VAL A 117 -12.23 0.01 -10.33
N LEU A 118 -13.19 0.10 -11.25
CA LEU A 118 -14.18 1.19 -11.24
C LEU A 118 -15.04 1.15 -9.96
N LEU A 119 -15.59 -0.01 -9.62
CA LEU A 119 -16.42 -0.17 -8.42
C LEU A 119 -15.62 0.12 -7.15
N LEU A 120 -14.43 -0.48 -7.01
CA LEU A 120 -13.59 -0.29 -5.84
C LEU A 120 -13.16 1.18 -5.71
N SER A 121 -12.74 1.83 -6.79
CA SER A 121 -12.30 3.23 -6.74
C SER A 121 -13.42 4.21 -6.36
N VAL A 122 -14.66 4.00 -6.82
CA VAL A 122 -15.81 4.81 -6.38
C VAL A 122 -16.01 4.67 -4.87
N VAL A 123 -15.97 3.44 -4.35
CA VAL A 123 -16.09 3.20 -2.91
C VAL A 123 -14.91 3.82 -2.16
N THR A 124 -13.68 3.65 -2.64
CA THR A 124 -12.47 4.23 -2.04
C THR A 124 -12.55 5.76 -1.97
N VAL A 125 -13.00 6.45 -3.02
CA VAL A 125 -13.18 7.91 -3.00
C VAL A 125 -14.18 8.33 -1.92
N GLY A 126 -15.31 7.63 -1.81
CA GLY A 126 -16.30 7.90 -0.76
C GLY A 126 -15.74 7.69 0.65
N LEU A 127 -14.99 6.61 0.86
CA LEU A 127 -14.35 6.33 2.15
C LEU A 127 -13.24 7.35 2.48
N MET A 128 -12.42 7.75 1.51
CA MET A 128 -11.39 8.79 1.69
C MET A 128 -12.01 10.14 2.07
N ALA A 129 -13.13 10.52 1.43
CA ALA A 129 -13.87 11.73 1.78
C ALA A 129 -14.42 11.64 3.22
N ARG A 130 -14.95 10.49 3.63
CA ARG A 130 -15.39 10.25 5.01
C ARG A 130 -14.25 10.38 6.01
N THR A 131 -13.10 9.76 5.76
CA THR A 131 -11.91 9.88 6.62
C THR A 131 -11.42 11.34 6.71
N GLY A 132 -11.48 12.08 5.60
CA GLY A 132 -11.18 13.51 5.57
C GLY A 132 -12.13 14.34 6.45
N ASN A 133 -13.43 14.05 6.38
CA ASN A 133 -14.44 14.72 7.22
C ASN A 133 -14.24 14.42 8.71
N THR A 134 -14.06 13.16 9.10
CA THR A 134 -13.79 12.81 10.51
C THR A 134 -12.47 13.38 11.01
N GLY A 135 -11.48 13.60 10.11
CA GLY A 135 -10.25 14.32 10.43
C GLY A 135 -10.44 15.82 10.63
N GLY A 136 -11.46 16.42 9.99
CA GLY A 136 -11.87 17.81 10.21
C GLY A 136 -12.45 18.03 11.62
N ASP A 137 -13.25 17.08 12.09
CA ASP A 137 -13.83 17.07 13.44
C ASP A 137 -12.75 17.09 14.54
N LEU A 138 -11.57 16.50 14.27
CA LEU A 138 -10.40 16.54 15.19
C LEU A 138 -9.75 17.92 15.30
N ARG A 139 -9.85 18.77 14.26
CA ARG A 139 -9.26 20.11 14.23
C ARG A 139 -10.19 21.19 14.79
N HIS A 140 -11.49 20.98 14.64
CA HIS A 140 -12.53 21.92 15.04
C HIS A 140 -13.55 21.22 15.94
N PRO A 141 -13.18 20.91 17.20
CA PRO A 141 -14.11 20.34 18.16
C PRO A 141 -15.32 21.26 18.41
N GLU A 142 -15.22 22.56 18.11
CA GLU A 142 -16.32 23.52 18.16
C GLU A 142 -17.43 23.23 17.12
N ILE A 143 -17.09 22.58 16.01
CA ILE A 143 -18.07 22.17 14.98
C ILE A 143 -18.81 20.91 15.46
N GLY A 144 -18.16 20.05 16.26
CA GLY A 144 -18.75 18.84 16.84
C GLY A 144 -19.52 19.07 18.14
N GLY A 145 -19.24 20.14 18.89
CA GLY A 145 -19.84 20.41 20.21
C GLY A 145 -21.34 20.77 20.21
N LEU A 146 -21.91 21.09 19.04
CA LEU A 146 -23.35 21.33 18.86
C LEU A 146 -24.13 20.07 18.44
N GLN A 147 -23.43 18.95 18.24
CA GLN A 147 -24.04 17.69 17.83
C GLN A 147 -23.97 16.73 19.01
N GLU A 148 -25.08 16.61 19.74
CA GLU A 148 -25.28 15.47 20.64
C GLU A 148 -25.00 14.15 19.89
N PRO A 149 -24.62 13.06 20.57
CA PRO A 149 -24.31 11.75 19.95
C PRO A 149 -25.46 11.13 19.14
N THR A 150 -26.60 11.80 19.06
CA THR A 150 -27.85 11.42 18.40
C THR A 150 -28.17 12.28 17.16
N GLY A 151 -27.34 13.28 16.82
CA GLY A 151 -27.57 14.22 15.73
C GLY A 151 -27.09 13.74 14.36
N MET A 152 -27.84 12.85 13.71
CA MET A 152 -27.81 12.55 12.26
C MET A 152 -26.41 12.44 11.62
N GLU A 153 -25.66 11.38 11.93
CA GLU A 153 -24.94 10.74 10.83
C GLU A 153 -26.00 10.43 9.76
N GLY A 154 -25.92 11.06 8.58
CA GLY A 154 -26.88 10.77 7.51
C GLY A 154 -26.99 9.25 7.29
N THR A 155 -28.11 8.74 6.80
CA THR A 155 -28.38 7.28 6.73
C THR A 155 -27.22 6.46 6.16
N LEU A 156 -26.50 7.02 5.18
CA LEU A 156 -25.28 6.44 4.61
C LEU A 156 -24.09 6.43 5.58
N GLY A 157 -23.90 7.48 6.37
CA GLY A 157 -22.84 7.58 7.36
C GLY A 157 -22.99 6.55 8.49
N SER A 158 -24.21 6.40 9.02
CA SER A 158 -24.51 5.40 10.05
C SER A 158 -24.36 3.97 9.53
N PHE A 159 -24.78 3.72 8.28
CA PHE A 159 -24.57 2.43 7.64
C PHE A 159 -23.07 2.10 7.50
N VAL A 160 -22.26 3.04 7.02
CA VAL A 160 -20.81 2.84 6.86
C VAL A 160 -20.11 2.61 8.20
N HIS A 161 -20.51 3.33 9.26
CA HIS A 161 -19.96 3.14 10.61
C HIS A 161 -20.08 1.69 11.11
N THR A 162 -21.12 0.96 10.68
CA THR A 162 -21.30 -0.46 11.02
C THR A 162 -20.18 -1.37 10.47
N PHE A 163 -19.49 -0.93 9.41
CA PHE A 163 -18.38 -1.65 8.78
C PHE A 163 -17.01 -1.10 9.18
N GLU A 164 -16.96 0.00 9.94
CA GLU A 164 -15.70 0.55 10.43
C GLU A 164 -15.09 -0.40 11.46
N PRO A 165 -13.85 -0.88 11.24
CA PRO A 165 -13.22 -1.76 12.20
C PRO A 165 -12.98 -1.04 13.52
N GLU A 166 -13.32 -1.69 14.63
CA GLU A 166 -12.90 -1.23 15.95
C GLU A 166 -11.42 -1.59 16.17
N PRO A 167 -10.51 -0.59 16.28
CA PRO A 167 -9.07 -0.84 16.38
C PRO A 167 -8.73 -1.75 17.58
N ASP A 168 -9.42 -1.54 18.71
CA ASP A 168 -9.21 -2.29 19.95
C ASP A 168 -9.56 -3.78 19.80
N LYS A 169 -10.60 -4.13 19.02
CA LYS A 169 -10.95 -5.54 18.76
C LYS A 169 -9.89 -6.25 17.93
N ILE A 170 -9.32 -5.58 16.93
CA ILE A 170 -8.26 -6.15 16.08
C ILE A 170 -6.96 -6.31 16.88
N SER A 171 -6.60 -5.29 17.65
CA SER A 171 -5.46 -5.34 18.57
C SER A 171 -5.61 -6.52 19.55
N ASN A 172 -6.76 -6.63 20.20
CA ASN A 172 -7.05 -7.76 21.08
C ASN A 172 -6.93 -9.10 20.35
N LEU A 173 -7.52 -9.29 19.17
CA LEU A 173 -7.42 -10.56 18.43
C LEU A 173 -5.96 -10.96 18.15
N MET A 174 -5.10 -9.99 17.77
CA MET A 174 -3.69 -10.24 17.50
C MET A 174 -2.87 -10.54 18.75
N VAL A 175 -3.15 -9.84 19.86
CA VAL A 175 -2.41 -10.03 21.12
C VAL A 175 -2.89 -11.28 21.88
N PHE A 176 -4.17 -11.66 21.75
CA PHE A 176 -4.76 -12.79 22.49
C PHE A 176 -4.17 -14.16 22.14
N THR A 177 -3.64 -14.34 20.92
CA THR A 177 -3.16 -15.67 20.49
C THR A 177 -1.81 -15.58 19.79
N LYS A 178 -0.76 -16.10 20.45
CA LYS A 178 0.57 -16.27 19.85
C LYS A 178 0.52 -17.02 18.50
N TRP A 179 -0.47 -17.91 18.33
CA TRP A 179 -0.74 -18.64 17.10
C TRP A 179 -1.15 -17.74 15.92
N THR A 180 -1.96 -16.70 16.14
CA THR A 180 -2.38 -15.78 15.07
C THR A 180 -1.18 -14.99 14.57
N THR A 181 -0.36 -14.46 15.48
CA THR A 181 0.86 -13.74 15.13
C THR A 181 1.87 -14.64 14.42
N ALA A 182 2.05 -15.88 14.86
CA ALA A 182 2.91 -16.85 14.18
C ALA A 182 2.41 -17.18 12.77
N PHE A 183 1.11 -17.48 12.62
CA PHE A 183 0.51 -17.78 11.33
C PHE A 183 0.61 -16.61 10.33
N LEU A 184 0.36 -15.38 10.79
CA LEU A 184 0.53 -14.19 9.96
C LEU A 184 2.00 -14.00 9.53
N MET A 185 2.95 -14.33 10.40
CA MET A 185 4.37 -14.30 10.07
C MET A 185 4.74 -15.35 9.02
N ASP A 186 4.22 -16.57 9.14
CA ASP A 186 4.42 -17.64 8.15
C ASP A 186 3.90 -17.24 6.78
N LEU A 187 2.67 -16.69 6.73
CA LEU A 187 2.09 -16.13 5.51
C LEU A 187 2.95 -15.00 4.93
N HIS A 188 3.48 -14.09 5.77
CA HIS A 188 4.38 -13.02 5.33
C HIS A 188 5.66 -13.58 4.69
N PHE A 189 6.24 -14.66 5.22
CA PHE A 189 7.41 -15.29 4.59
C PHE A 189 7.06 -16.01 3.28
N ILE A 190 5.90 -16.66 3.20
CA ILE A 190 5.41 -17.25 1.95
C ILE A 190 5.25 -16.16 0.88
N GLY A 191 4.64 -15.03 1.24
CA GLY A 191 4.49 -13.90 0.32
C GLY A 191 5.85 -13.35 -0.13
N LEU A 192 6.82 -13.19 0.78
CA LEU A 192 8.20 -12.81 0.44
C LEU A 192 8.85 -13.79 -0.55
N VAL A 193 8.74 -15.10 -0.33
CA VAL A 193 9.28 -16.13 -1.24
C VAL A 193 8.67 -16.01 -2.63
N LEU A 194 7.36 -15.77 -2.72
CA LEU A 194 6.67 -15.58 -4.00
C LEU A 194 7.16 -14.34 -4.74
N ILE A 195 7.21 -13.17 -4.11
CA ILE A 195 7.63 -11.95 -4.80
C ILE A 195 9.13 -11.91 -5.09
N VAL A 196 9.97 -12.26 -4.11
CA VAL A 196 11.43 -12.23 -4.25
C VAL A 196 11.89 -13.37 -5.16
N GLY A 197 11.27 -14.54 -5.11
CA GLY A 197 11.59 -15.65 -6.00
C GLY A 197 11.28 -15.33 -7.47
N THR A 198 10.08 -14.81 -7.74
CA THR A 198 9.65 -14.48 -9.11
C THR A 198 10.42 -13.30 -9.72
N ILE A 199 10.66 -12.23 -8.97
CA ILE A 199 11.45 -11.08 -9.44
C ILE A 199 12.94 -11.41 -9.43
N GLY A 200 13.41 -12.21 -8.47
CA GLY A 200 14.80 -12.61 -8.32
C GLY A 200 15.31 -13.42 -9.51
N ILE A 201 14.57 -14.45 -9.94
CA ILE A 201 14.95 -15.25 -11.11
C ILE A 201 14.98 -14.41 -12.39
N TYR A 202 14.05 -13.46 -12.51
CA TYR A 202 13.99 -12.50 -13.62
C TYR A 202 15.21 -11.57 -13.63
N ASN A 203 15.59 -11.00 -12.48
CA ASN A 203 16.76 -10.13 -12.35
C ASN A 203 18.08 -10.89 -12.59
N ILE A 204 18.22 -12.11 -12.06
CA ILE A 204 19.40 -12.97 -12.26
C ILE A 204 19.59 -13.29 -13.76
N ARG A 205 18.49 -13.53 -14.49
CA ARG A 205 18.53 -13.71 -15.95
C ARG A 205 19.01 -12.43 -16.66
N ILE A 206 18.50 -11.25 -16.28
CA ILE A 206 18.92 -9.97 -16.87
C ILE A 206 20.40 -9.68 -16.61
N LEU A 207 20.91 -10.03 -15.43
CA LEU A 207 22.33 -9.89 -15.08
C LEU A 207 23.26 -10.81 -15.87
N GLY A 208 22.72 -11.81 -16.55
CA GLY A 208 23.49 -12.69 -17.42
C GLY A 208 24.06 -13.93 -16.74
N ILE A 209 23.56 -14.32 -15.57
CA ILE A 209 23.99 -15.55 -14.87
C ILE A 209 23.29 -16.78 -15.46
N ALA A 210 21.97 -16.69 -15.70
CA ALA A 210 21.18 -17.81 -16.20
C ALA A 210 20.69 -17.58 -17.64
N LYS A 211 21.61 -17.21 -18.56
CA LYS A 211 21.29 -16.73 -19.91
C LYS A 211 20.49 -17.72 -20.76
N GLN A 212 20.55 -19.02 -20.45
CA GLN A 212 19.80 -20.07 -21.16
C GLN A 212 18.28 -19.94 -21.01
N MET A 213 17.79 -19.25 -19.97
CA MET A 213 16.35 -19.12 -19.75
C MET A 213 15.73 -18.03 -20.63
N PRO A 214 14.59 -18.30 -21.31
CA PRO A 214 13.86 -17.28 -22.04
C PRO A 214 13.16 -16.30 -21.07
N ILE A 215 13.19 -15.00 -21.37
CA ILE A 215 12.67 -13.95 -20.48
C ILE A 215 11.14 -13.88 -20.49
N ALA A 216 10.51 -13.99 -21.67
CA ALA A 216 9.06 -13.85 -21.81
C ALA A 216 8.24 -14.88 -21.00
N PRO A 217 8.68 -16.15 -20.85
CA PRO A 217 8.08 -17.11 -19.93
C PRO A 217 8.30 -16.78 -18.44
N LEU A 218 9.47 -16.26 -18.05
CA LEU A 218 9.72 -15.87 -16.66
C LEU A 218 8.78 -14.75 -16.21
N HIS A 219 8.49 -13.79 -17.09
CA HIS A 219 7.52 -12.73 -16.81
C HIS A 219 6.09 -13.25 -16.56
N ARG A 220 5.74 -14.45 -17.07
CA ARG A 220 4.43 -15.10 -16.78
C ARG A 220 4.27 -15.48 -15.32
N LEU A 221 5.35 -15.52 -14.55
CA LEU A 221 5.31 -15.81 -13.12
C LEU A 221 5.00 -14.57 -12.27
N LEU A 222 5.01 -13.35 -12.84
CA LEU A 222 4.73 -12.12 -12.09
C LEU A 222 3.39 -12.09 -11.34
N PRO A 223 2.28 -12.69 -11.83
CA PRO A 223 1.04 -12.76 -11.04
C PRO A 223 1.25 -13.43 -9.68
N TRP A 224 2.11 -14.45 -9.59
CA TRP A 224 2.47 -15.07 -8.30
C TRP A 224 3.23 -14.10 -7.40
N GLY A 225 4.12 -13.30 -7.98
CA GLY A 225 4.80 -12.22 -7.27
C GLY A 225 3.83 -11.15 -6.76
N LEU A 226 2.81 -10.78 -7.55
CA LEU A 226 1.76 -9.84 -7.14
C LEU A 226 0.88 -10.41 -6.03
N ILE A 227 0.54 -11.71 -6.08
CA ILE A 227 -0.15 -12.40 -4.98
C ILE A 227 0.72 -12.36 -3.71
N GLY A 228 2.02 -12.64 -3.84
CA GLY A 228 2.98 -12.56 -2.73
C GLY A 228 3.08 -11.16 -2.14
N LEU A 229 3.08 -10.11 -2.98
CA LEU A 229 3.01 -8.72 -2.53
C LEU A 229 1.73 -8.44 -1.74
N GLY A 230 0.58 -8.88 -2.25
CA GLY A 230 -0.71 -8.72 -1.59
C GLY A 230 -0.74 -9.38 -0.21
N ILE A 231 -0.21 -10.61 -0.10
CA ILE A 231 -0.07 -11.32 1.18
C ILE A 231 0.82 -10.50 2.14
N ASN A 232 1.97 -10.01 1.67
CA ASN A 232 2.90 -9.25 2.51
C ASN A 232 2.31 -7.92 3.01
N VAL A 233 1.58 -7.20 2.15
CA VAL A 233 0.92 -5.96 2.53
C VAL A 233 -0.18 -6.26 3.55
N ALA A 234 -1.06 -7.23 3.28
CA ALA A 234 -2.15 -7.59 4.18
C ALA A 234 -1.64 -8.04 5.57
N THR A 235 -0.68 -8.96 5.60
CA THR A 235 -0.10 -9.46 6.86
C THR A 235 0.75 -8.41 7.57
N GLY A 236 1.47 -7.56 6.83
CA GLY A 236 2.24 -6.45 7.39
C GLY A 236 1.35 -5.37 8.01
N MET A 237 0.23 -5.04 7.36
CA MET A 237 -0.75 -4.11 7.90
C MET A 237 -1.49 -4.70 9.10
N ALA A 238 -1.84 -5.98 9.07
CA ALA A 238 -2.38 -6.66 10.24
C ALA A 238 -1.40 -6.54 11.42
N ALA A 239 -0.14 -6.95 11.23
CA ALA A 239 0.91 -6.84 12.26
C ALA A 239 1.06 -5.42 12.81
N PHE A 240 0.99 -4.40 11.95
CA PHE A 240 1.03 -3.01 12.35
C PHE A 240 -0.18 -2.63 13.23
N VAL A 241 -1.40 -2.91 12.78
CA VAL A 241 -2.65 -2.59 13.51
C VAL A 241 -2.73 -3.36 14.83
N GLY A 242 -2.15 -4.56 14.90
CA GLY A 242 -2.11 -5.35 16.13
C GLY A 242 -1.23 -4.77 17.24
N ALA A 243 -0.18 -4.01 16.89
CA ALA A 243 0.74 -3.43 17.85
C ALA A 243 1.34 -2.09 17.36
N PRO A 244 0.51 -1.07 17.07
CA PRO A 244 0.92 0.13 16.32
C PRO A 244 2.09 0.90 16.96
N GLU A 245 2.17 0.92 18.29
CA GLU A 245 3.21 1.63 19.05
C GLU A 245 4.60 1.00 18.86
N ASP A 246 4.68 -0.33 18.66
CA ASP A 246 5.93 -1.06 18.45
C ASP A 246 6.54 -0.80 17.05
N TYR A 247 5.75 -0.23 16.15
CA TYR A 247 6.12 -0.02 14.75
C TYR A 247 6.29 1.46 14.40
N THR A 248 5.34 2.31 14.81
CA THR A 248 5.24 3.70 14.38
C THR A 248 6.50 4.51 14.69
N PHE A 249 7.05 4.33 15.89
CA PHE A 249 8.23 5.06 16.37
C PHE A 249 9.55 4.37 16.03
N ASN A 250 9.50 3.25 15.31
CA ASN A 250 10.68 2.47 14.94
C ASN A 250 11.27 3.00 13.62
N ALA A 251 12.46 3.59 13.67
CA ALA A 251 13.15 4.11 12.49
C ALA A 251 13.39 3.05 11.41
N VAL A 252 13.58 1.78 11.79
CA VAL A 252 13.83 0.67 10.86
C VAL A 252 12.62 0.40 9.98
N LEU A 253 11.40 0.58 10.51
CA LEU A 253 10.18 0.47 9.69
C LEU A 253 10.16 1.54 8.60
N TRP A 254 10.47 2.79 8.95
CA TRP A 254 10.52 3.89 7.98
C TRP A 254 11.58 3.65 6.91
N LEU A 255 12.77 3.14 7.27
CA LEU A 255 13.78 2.72 6.30
C LEU A 255 13.27 1.60 5.38
N LYS A 256 12.51 0.63 5.91
CA LYS A 256 11.86 -0.42 5.11
C LYS A 256 10.86 0.17 4.11
N ILE A 257 10.02 1.12 4.53
CA ILE A 257 9.05 1.80 3.66
C ILE A 257 9.78 2.59 2.57
N VAL A 258 10.85 3.31 2.90
CA VAL A 258 11.68 4.02 1.90
C VAL A 258 12.27 3.03 0.90
N ALA A 259 12.82 1.91 1.35
CA ALA A 259 13.36 0.87 0.46
C ALA A 259 12.28 0.26 -0.46
N LEU A 260 11.05 0.05 0.03
CA LEU A 260 9.91 -0.36 -0.78
C LEU A 260 9.51 0.69 -1.82
N GLY A 261 9.52 1.97 -1.44
CA GLY A 261 9.27 3.08 -2.37
C GLY A 261 10.32 3.13 -3.48
N LEU A 262 11.59 2.93 -3.14
CA LEU A 262 12.68 2.82 -4.11
C LEU A 262 12.54 1.59 -5.01
N LEU A 263 12.04 0.45 -4.51
CA LEU A 263 11.70 -0.71 -5.35
C LEU A 263 10.61 -0.37 -6.36
N GLY A 264 9.55 0.31 -5.92
CA GLY A 264 8.47 0.79 -6.79
C GLY A 264 8.98 1.75 -7.86
N LEU A 265 9.84 2.70 -7.49
CA LEU A 265 10.47 3.64 -8.43
C LEU A 265 11.39 2.92 -9.42
N ASN A 266 12.20 1.97 -8.95
CA ASN A 266 13.08 1.16 -9.80
C ASN A 266 12.27 0.33 -10.82
N ALA A 267 11.13 -0.23 -10.40
CA ALA A 267 10.20 -0.90 -11.30
C ALA A 267 9.55 0.08 -12.30
N ALA A 268 9.16 1.29 -11.84
CA ALA A 268 8.62 2.32 -12.72
C ALA A 268 9.63 2.73 -13.80
N VAL A 269 10.90 2.94 -13.43
CA VAL A 269 11.99 3.20 -14.38
C VAL A 269 12.08 2.08 -15.41
N PHE A 270 12.04 0.81 -14.99
CA PHE A 270 12.10 -0.34 -15.90
C PHE A 270 10.97 -0.36 -16.94
N TYR A 271 9.74 -0.08 -16.52
CA TYR A 271 8.55 -0.14 -17.39
C TYR A 271 8.30 1.13 -18.20
N LEU A 272 8.70 2.32 -17.71
CA LEU A 272 8.42 3.60 -18.36
C LEU A 272 9.51 4.03 -19.34
N THR A 273 10.75 3.59 -19.18
CA THR A 273 11.87 3.93 -20.09
C THR A 273 11.94 3.05 -21.34
N GLY A 274 11.04 2.07 -21.48
CA GLY A 274 11.04 1.10 -22.57
C GLY A 274 12.07 -0.03 -22.42
N LEU A 275 12.84 -0.07 -21.32
CA LEU A 275 13.77 -1.16 -21.01
C LEU A 275 13.07 -2.52 -20.98
N PHE A 276 11.86 -2.57 -20.42
CA PHE A 276 11.02 -3.78 -20.45
C PHE A 276 10.84 -4.32 -21.88
N ASN A 277 10.46 -3.48 -22.84
CA ASN A 277 10.20 -3.90 -24.22
C ASN A 277 11.46 -4.43 -24.91
N HIS A 278 12.63 -3.88 -24.57
CA HIS A 278 13.91 -4.35 -25.10
C HIS A 278 14.27 -5.72 -24.48
N VAL A 279 14.11 -5.85 -23.16
CA VAL A 279 14.42 -7.06 -22.41
C VAL A 279 13.48 -8.22 -22.75
N GLU A 280 12.19 -7.96 -23.00
CA GLU A 280 11.21 -9.00 -23.36
C GLU A 280 11.50 -9.66 -24.71
N ARG A 281 12.23 -8.97 -25.61
CA ARG A 281 12.62 -9.49 -26.93
C ARG A 281 13.90 -10.33 -26.91
N LEU A 282 14.59 -10.42 -25.77
CA LEU A 282 15.83 -11.19 -25.65
C LEU A 282 15.55 -12.70 -25.71
N GLY A 283 16.25 -13.38 -26.61
CA GLY A 283 16.27 -14.83 -26.71
C GLY A 283 17.17 -15.49 -25.66
N PRO A 284 17.24 -16.83 -25.65
CA PRO A 284 18.27 -17.56 -24.92
C PRO A 284 19.66 -17.07 -25.34
N TRP A 285 20.55 -16.89 -24.37
CA TRP A 285 21.93 -16.41 -24.55
C TRP A 285 22.11 -14.94 -24.89
N ASP A 286 21.05 -14.23 -25.27
CA ASP A 286 21.12 -12.79 -25.53
C ASP A 286 21.44 -11.98 -24.26
N GLU A 287 22.21 -10.93 -24.48
CA GLU A 287 22.69 -10.03 -23.45
C GLU A 287 21.75 -8.84 -23.25
N ALA A 288 21.38 -8.59 -21.98
CA ALA A 288 20.65 -7.38 -21.64
C ALA A 288 21.59 -6.16 -21.68
N PRO A 289 21.06 -4.97 -22.06
CA PRO A 289 21.82 -3.72 -22.04
C PRO A 289 22.24 -3.35 -20.63
N MET A 290 23.31 -2.57 -20.49
CA MET A 290 23.88 -2.21 -19.18
C MET A 290 22.85 -1.53 -18.26
N SER A 291 22.01 -0.66 -18.81
CA SER A 291 20.92 0.00 -18.07
C SER A 291 19.95 -1.00 -17.43
N ALA A 292 19.56 -2.05 -18.14
CA ALA A 292 18.70 -3.10 -17.60
C ALA A 292 19.42 -3.92 -16.50
N ARG A 293 20.72 -4.17 -16.65
CA ARG A 293 21.54 -4.84 -15.62
C ARG A 293 21.62 -4.02 -14.34
N VAL A 294 21.83 -2.70 -14.45
CA VAL A 294 21.84 -1.80 -13.29
C VAL A 294 20.49 -1.85 -12.56
N VAL A 295 19.38 -1.72 -13.30
CA VAL A 295 18.02 -1.80 -12.72
C VAL A 295 17.76 -3.15 -12.01
N ALA A 296 18.19 -4.26 -12.62
CA ALA A 296 18.08 -5.59 -12.02
C ALA A 296 18.93 -5.73 -10.74
N MET A 297 20.17 -5.22 -10.76
CA MET A 297 21.06 -5.23 -9.60
C MET A 297 20.52 -4.38 -8.46
N THR A 298 20.07 -3.15 -8.76
CA THR A 298 19.42 -2.26 -7.80
C THR A 298 18.19 -2.91 -7.18
N SER A 299 17.36 -3.60 -7.97
CA SER A 299 16.21 -4.34 -7.46
C SER A 299 16.62 -5.43 -6.46
N LEU A 300 17.64 -6.23 -6.76
CA LEU A 300 18.12 -7.27 -5.84
C LEU A 300 18.66 -6.68 -4.53
N VAL A 301 19.48 -5.62 -4.61
CA VAL A 301 20.02 -4.94 -3.43
C VAL A 301 18.90 -4.36 -2.56
N LEU A 302 17.90 -3.71 -3.16
CA LEU A 302 16.77 -3.15 -2.43
C LEU A 302 15.90 -4.24 -1.78
N TRP A 303 15.69 -5.39 -2.44
CA TRP A 303 15.00 -6.51 -1.81
C TRP A 303 15.77 -7.05 -0.60
N CYS A 304 17.10 -7.18 -0.70
CA CYS A 304 17.93 -7.53 0.45
C CYS A 304 17.77 -6.51 1.60
N ALA A 305 17.75 -5.21 1.29
CA ALA A 305 17.50 -4.17 2.27
C ALA A 305 16.13 -4.30 2.94
N VAL A 306 15.05 -4.50 2.16
CA VAL A 306 13.68 -4.70 2.69
C VAL A 306 13.59 -5.89 3.63
N ILE A 307 14.21 -7.02 3.28
CA ILE A 307 14.25 -8.23 4.13
C ILE A 307 15.03 -7.95 5.42
N THR A 308 16.19 -7.30 5.29
CA THR A 308 17.08 -6.99 6.42
C THR A 308 16.39 -6.05 7.40
N PHE A 309 15.83 -4.93 6.91
CA PHE A 309 15.07 -4.00 7.74
C PHE A 309 13.83 -4.67 8.33
N GLY A 310 13.13 -5.51 7.58
CA GLY A 310 12.01 -6.32 8.09
C GLY A 310 12.38 -7.16 9.31
N ARG A 311 13.54 -7.83 9.27
CA ARG A 311 14.04 -8.62 10.41
C ARG A 311 14.49 -7.73 11.57
N TYR A 312 15.10 -6.58 11.26
CA TYR A 312 15.67 -5.69 12.26
C TYR A 312 14.60 -4.92 13.05
N ILE A 313 13.37 -4.78 12.53
CA ILE A 313 12.26 -4.18 13.29
C ILE A 313 12.14 -4.83 14.69
N GLN A 314 12.11 -6.17 14.76
CA GLN A 314 12.01 -6.91 16.03
C GLN A 314 13.21 -6.69 16.95
N VAL A 315 14.42 -6.60 16.39
CA VAL A 315 15.65 -6.41 17.18
C VAL A 315 15.67 -5.03 17.83
N PHE A 316 15.27 -4.00 17.07
CA PHE A 316 15.26 -2.60 17.51
C PHE A 316 13.95 -2.17 18.21
N GLN A 317 13.07 -3.09 18.57
CA GLN A 317 11.88 -2.77 19.38
C GLN A 317 12.25 -2.13 20.73
N HIS A 318 13.33 -2.60 21.37
CA HIS A 318 13.77 -2.10 22.68
C HIS A 318 14.37 -0.70 22.65
N SER A 319 14.77 -0.21 21.46
CA SER A 319 15.31 1.15 21.29
C SER A 319 14.23 2.21 21.09
N ILE A 320 12.95 1.81 21.04
CA ILE A 320 11.84 2.74 20.92
C ILE A 320 11.71 3.51 22.26
N PRO A 321 11.73 4.86 22.25
CA PRO A 321 11.48 5.62 23.46
C PRO A 321 10.09 5.28 23.99
N ARG A 322 10.00 4.55 25.10
CA ARG A 322 8.72 4.33 25.77
C ARG A 322 8.27 5.67 26.32
N VAL A 323 7.13 6.17 25.84
CA VAL A 323 6.48 7.31 26.46
C VAL A 323 6.02 6.82 27.83
N SER A 324 6.77 7.17 28.88
CA SER A 324 6.30 6.97 30.25
C SER A 324 4.99 7.75 30.41
N ASN A 325 3.93 7.06 30.82
CA ASN A 325 2.72 7.69 31.32
C ASN A 325 3.05 8.61 32.51
#